data_AF-A0A953PPV6-F1
#
_entry.id   AF-A0A953PPV6-F1
#
_cell.length_a   1.000
_cell.length_b   1.000
_cell.length_c   1.000
_cell.angle_alpha   90.00
_cell.angle_beta   90.00
_cell.angle_gamma   90.00
#
_symmetry.space_group_name_H-M   'P 1'
#
loop_
_entity.id
_entity.type
_entity.pdbx_description
1 polymer ?
#
loop_
_entity_poly.entity_id
_entity_poly.type
_entity_poly.pdbx_seq_one_letter_code
_entity_poly.pdbx_strand_id
1 'polypeptide(L)' 'KSCIVTCPWHGWQYDVRTGVLVQDPVVGVTKHEARVVGDAVQVRLAD' A
#
# COMPACT_ATOMS: atom_id res chain seq x y z
N LYS A 1 2.86 -6.31 -13.50
CA LYS A 1 2.28 -7.19 -12.46
C LYS A 1 1.45 -6.34 -11.51
N SER A 2 0.24 -6.77 -11.16
CA SER A 2 -0.57 -6.17 -10.11
C SER A 2 -0.01 -6.53 -8.74
N CYS A 3 0.01 -5.60 -7.79
CA CYS A 3 0.48 -5.80 -6.42
C CYS A 3 -0.65 -5.46 -5.47
N ILE A 4 -1.53 -6.44 -5.21
CA ILE A 4 -2.78 -6.25 -4.47
C ILE A 4 -2.70 -6.98 -3.13
N VAL A 5 -3.04 -6.29 -2.05
CA VAL A 5 -3.28 -6.89 -0.73
C VAL A 5 -4.78 -6.93 -0.46
N THR A 6 -5.27 -8.05 0.09
CA THR A 6 -6.69 -8.19 0.47
C THR A 6 -6.80 -8.13 1.99
N CYS A 7 -7.62 -7.21 2.50
CA CYS A 7 -7.92 -7.09 3.92
C CYS A 7 -8.70 -8.35 4.39
N PRO A 8 -8.24 -9.06 5.43
CA PRO A 8 -8.86 -10.31 5.85
C PRO A 8 -10.21 -10.13 6.55
N TRP A 9 -10.56 -8.91 6.96
CA TRP A 9 -11.81 -8.65 7.67
C TRP A 9 -12.99 -8.46 6.71
N HIS A 10 -12.87 -7.58 5.73
CA HIS A 10 -13.98 -7.18 4.86
C HIS A 10 -13.72 -7.42 3.36
N GLY A 11 -12.59 -8.03 3.00
CA GLY A 11 -12.27 -8.38 1.61
C GLY A 11 -11.88 -7.19 0.72
N TRP A 12 -11.69 -6.00 1.28
CA TRP A 12 -11.22 -4.83 0.52
C TRP A 12 -9.84 -5.07 -0.06
N GLN A 13 -9.62 -4.60 -1.28
CA GLN A 13 -8.40 -4.87 -2.03
C GLN A 13 -7.69 -3.56 -2.33
N TYR A 14 -6.41 -3.45 -2.02
CA TYR A 14 -5.64 -2.22 -2.22
C TYR A 14 -4.45 -2.47 -3.11
N ASP A 15 -4.20 -1.56 -4.04
CA ASP A 15 -2.93 -1.54 -4.77
C ASP A 15 -1.84 -0.98 -3.86
N VAL A 16 -0.89 -1.83 -3.46
CA VAL A 16 0.20 -1.48 -2.53
C VAL A 16 1.05 -0.32 -3.05
N ARG A 17 1.06 -0.09 -4.38
CA ARG A 17 1.87 0.96 -5.02
C ARG A 17 1.24 2.34 -4.88
N THR A 18 -0.07 2.43 -4.71
CA THR A 18 -0.82 3.69 -4.68
C THR A 18 -1.57 3.91 -3.37
N GLY A 19 -1.92 2.84 -2.65
CA GLY A 19 -2.83 2.87 -1.50
C GLY A 19 -4.31 2.93 -1.88
N VAL A 20 -4.65 2.94 -3.17
CA VAL A 20 -6.03 3.08 -3.66
C VAL A 20 -6.79 1.77 -3.53
N LEU A 21 -8.05 1.85 -3.11
CA LEU A 21 -8.99 0.75 -3.07
C LEU A 21 -9.37 0.34 -4.50
N VAL A 22 -9.22 -0.93 -4.84
CA VAL A 22 -9.52 -1.48 -6.17
C VAL A 22 -11.00 -1.35 -6.52
N GLN A 23 -11.87 -1.50 -5.52
CA GLN A 23 -13.32 -1.43 -5.68
C GLN A 23 -13.84 0.01 -5.87
N ASP A 24 -13.13 1.01 -5.35
CA ASP A 24 -13.52 2.42 -5.47
C ASP A 24 -12.26 3.31 -5.51
N PRO A 25 -11.93 3.91 -6.67
CA PRO A 25 -10.72 4.68 -6.84
C PRO A 25 -10.70 6.02 -6.08
N VAL A 26 -11.83 6.46 -5.49
CA VAL A 26 -11.85 7.67 -4.64
C VAL A 26 -11.48 7.38 -3.18
N VAL A 27 -11.43 6.10 -2.79
CA VAL A 27 -11.07 5.65 -1.45
C VAL A 27 -9.63 5.14 -1.45
N GLY A 28 -8.87 5.45 -0.39
CA GLY A 28 -7.51 4.96 -0.24
C GLY A 28 -6.99 5.04 1.19
N VAL A 29 -5.84 4.40 1.39
CA VAL A 29 -5.05 4.46 2.63
C VAL A 29 -3.75 5.22 2.39
N THR A 30 -3.15 5.74 3.46
CA THR A 30 -1.85 6.42 3.38
C THR A 30 -0.79 5.48 2.83
N LYS A 31 -0.11 5.91 1.76
CA LYS A 31 1.04 5.22 1.19
C LYS A 31 2.32 5.83 1.74
N HIS A 32 3.20 4.99 2.25
CA HIS A 32 4.54 5.38 2.69
C HIS A 32 5.59 5.01 1.62
N GLU A 33 6.54 5.91 1.38
CA GLU A 33 7.69 5.60 0.52
C GLU A 33 8.58 4.57 1.22
N ALA A 34 8.97 3.51 0.51
CA ALA A 34 9.87 2.48 1.02
C ALA A 34 11.06 2.30 0.08
N ARG A 35 12.24 2.03 0.65
CA ARG A 35 13.48 1.74 -0.09
C ARG A 35 14.31 0.68 0.61
N VAL A 36 15.23 0.06 -0.14
CA VAL A 36 16.25 -0.86 0.39
C VAL A 36 17.59 -0.14 0.40
N VAL A 37 18.30 -0.18 1.53
CA VAL A 37 19.66 0.37 1.70
C VAL A 37 20.52 -0.71 2.33
N GLY A 38 21.42 -1.31 1.56
CA GLY A 38 22.16 -2.50 2.02
C GLY A 38 21.21 -3.67 2.27
N ASP A 39 21.20 -4.17 3.51
CA ASP A 39 20.32 -5.22 4.01
C ASP A 39 19.06 -4.69 4.73
N ALA A 40 18.92 -3.37 4.84
CA ALA A 40 17.83 -2.74 5.57
C ALA A 40 16.70 -2.27 4.65
N VAL A 41 15.46 -2.51 5.07
CA VAL A 41 14.25 -1.89 4.49
C VAL A 41 13.92 -0.65 5.32
N GLN A 42 13.81 0.51 4.65
CA GLN A 42 13.50 1.79 5.27
C GLN A 42 12.14 2.29 4.79
N VAL A 43 11.33 2.83 5.69
CA VAL A 43 10.00 3.41 5.40
C VAL A 43 9.97 4.86 5.85
N ARG A 44 9.51 5.76 4.99
CA ARG A 44 9.26 7.16 5.32
C ARG A 44 7.92 7.27 6.05
N LEU A 45 7.94 7.63 7.31
CA LEU A 45 6.72 8.03 8.03
C LEU A 45 6.20 9.33 7.39
N ALA A 46 4.90 9.37 7.13
CA ALA A 46 4.24 10.62 6.76
C ALA A 46 4.09 11.47 8.03
N ASP A 47 4.12 12.79 7.88
CA ASP A 47 3.79 13.74 8.95
C ASP A 47 2.29 13.65 9.31
#